data_AF-A0A1M5FUD0-F1
#
_entry.id   AF-A0A1M5FUD0-F1
#
_cell.length_a   1.000
_cell.length_b   1.000
_cell.length_c   1.000
_cell.angle_alpha   90.00
_cell.angle_beta   90.00
_cell.angle_gamma   90.00
#
_symmetry.space_group_name_H-M   'P 1'
#
loop_
_entity.id
_entity.type
_entity.pdbx_description
1 polymer ?
#
loop_
_entity_poly.entity_id
_entity_poly.type
_entity_poly.pdbx_seq_one_letter_code
_entity_poly.pdbx_strand_id
1 'polypeptide(L)'
;MYFNISNCFYLYKKQTIVKVTLIQAPLVWENPQSKRDYFEVKILEITSAVNLIVLPEMFTSGFTMNPERVVEAMDGVTMLWLQALTKANNCAITGSLVIKEEGNYYNRLVFVFPSGDLQFYDKRHLFSLAGEDKVYTSGNQKIVVNYLGWKICPLICYDLRFPVFSSNHEDYDLLLYVDSWAKIRNNGFTGAN
;
A
#
# COMPACT_ATOMS: atom_id res chain seq x y z
N MET A 1 -11.72 8.15 -21.99
CA MET A 1 -12.51 7.02 -21.44
C MET A 1 -11.74 6.47 -20.25
N TYR A 2 -12.19 6.77 -19.03
CA TYR A 2 -11.60 6.24 -17.80
C TYR A 2 -12.25 4.89 -17.52
N PHE A 3 -11.49 3.80 -17.60
CA PHE A 3 -11.94 2.51 -17.08
C PHE A 3 -11.75 2.54 -15.56
N ASN A 4 -12.87 2.51 -14.85
CA ASN A 4 -12.95 2.45 -13.39
C ASN A 4 -13.34 1.01 -13.07
N ILE A 5 -12.36 0.12 -12.97
CA ILE A 5 -12.58 -1.27 -12.57
C ILE A 5 -11.64 -1.53 -11.39
N SER A 6 -12.20 -1.57 -10.19
CA SER A 6 -11.56 -2.22 -9.05
C SER A 6 -11.41 -3.70 -9.43
N ASN A 7 -10.20 -4.15 -9.73
CA ASN A 7 -9.97 -5.55 -10.06
C ASN A 7 -9.98 -6.36 -8.77
N CYS A 8 -10.83 -7.39 -8.73
CA CYS A 8 -10.91 -8.33 -7.63
C CYS A 8 -10.23 -9.64 -8.02
N PHE A 9 -9.34 -10.14 -7.15
CA PHE A 9 -8.58 -11.36 -7.35
C PHE A 9 -8.89 -12.38 -6.25
N TYR A 10 -8.83 -13.66 -6.61
CA TYR A 10 -8.96 -14.78 -5.67
C TYR A 10 -7.63 -15.48 -5.56
N LEU A 11 -7.11 -15.63 -4.34
CA LEU A 11 -5.89 -16.36 -4.05
C LEU A 11 -6.24 -17.64 -3.30
N TYR A 12 -5.65 -18.76 -3.74
CA TYR A 12 -5.91 -20.10 -3.21
C TYR A 12 -4.65 -20.70 -2.57
N LYS A 13 -4.78 -21.13 -1.32
CA LYS A 13 -3.81 -21.94 -0.58
C LYS A 13 -4.61 -23.07 0.09
N LYS A 14 -4.04 -24.26 0.23
CA LYS A 14 -4.75 -25.46 0.74
C LYS A 14 -5.73 -25.08 1.89
N GLN A 15 -7.03 -25.21 1.61
CA GLN A 15 -8.19 -24.98 2.50
C GLN A 15 -8.54 -23.53 2.88
N THR A 16 -7.86 -22.49 2.39
CA THR A 16 -8.27 -21.09 2.62
C THR A 16 -8.27 -20.24 1.33
N ILE A 17 -9.29 -19.40 1.19
CA ILE A 17 -9.45 -18.45 0.08
C ILE A 17 -9.33 -17.05 0.65
N VAL A 18 -8.45 -16.23 0.07
CA VAL A 18 -8.37 -14.79 0.35
C VAL A 18 -8.79 -14.03 -0.89
N LYS A 19 -9.84 -13.22 -0.74
CA LYS A 19 -10.33 -12.33 -1.78
C LYS A 19 -9.74 -10.93 -1.60
N VAL A 20 -9.09 -10.45 -2.65
CA VAL A 20 -8.33 -9.20 -2.67
C VAL A 20 -8.97 -8.22 -3.65
N THR A 21 -9.20 -6.98 -3.21
CA THR A 21 -9.63 -5.88 -4.08
C THR A 21 -8.51 -4.86 -4.20
N LEU A 22 -8.13 -4.52 -5.44
CA LEU A 22 -7.17 -3.45 -5.72
C LEU A 22 -7.94 -2.19 -6.11
N ILE A 23 -7.71 -1.08 -5.42
CA ILE A 23 -8.32 0.21 -5.76
C ILE A 23 -7.29 1.09 -6.44
N GLN A 24 -7.51 1.39 -7.72
CA GLN A 24 -6.73 2.38 -8.45
C GLN A 24 -7.36 3.75 -8.28
N ALA A 25 -6.54 4.79 -8.09
CA ALA A 25 -7.02 6.15 -7.95
C ALA A 25 -6.44 7.07 -9.03
N PRO A 26 -7.21 8.08 -9.48
CA PRO A 26 -6.67 9.15 -10.31
C PRO A 26 -5.66 9.97 -9.52
N LEU A 27 -4.74 10.63 -10.23
CA LEU A 27 -3.80 11.58 -9.64
C LEU A 27 -4.58 12.78 -9.08
N VAL A 28 -4.61 12.90 -7.76
CA VAL A 28 -4.98 14.12 -7.03
C VAL A 28 -3.76 14.44 -6.17
N TRP A 29 -3.20 15.62 -6.36
CA TRP A 29 -1.89 15.98 -5.83
C TRP A 29 -2.00 16.63 -4.45
N GLU A 30 -1.25 16.12 -3.48
CA GLU A 30 -1.03 16.73 -2.14
C GLU A 30 -2.31 17.13 -1.38
N ASN A 31 -3.40 16.36 -1.53
CA ASN A 31 -4.65 16.61 -0.80
C ASN A 31 -5.15 15.34 -0.06
N PRO A 32 -4.64 15.08 1.16
CA PRO A 32 -5.00 13.92 1.97
C PRO A 32 -6.50 13.76 2.22
N GLN A 33 -7.21 14.86 2.48
CA GLN A 33 -8.65 14.79 2.76
C GLN A 33 -9.41 14.30 1.53
N SER A 34 -9.26 14.96 0.38
CA SER A 34 -9.97 14.56 -0.84
C SER A 34 -9.61 13.15 -1.30
N LYS A 35 -8.39 12.68 -1.00
CA LYS A 35 -8.00 11.29 -1.26
C LYS A 35 -8.71 10.30 -0.35
N ARG A 36 -8.79 10.58 0.96
CA ARG A 36 -9.59 9.75 1.89
C ARG A 36 -11.04 9.68 1.45
N ASP A 37 -11.65 10.82 1.12
CA ASP A 37 -13.05 10.87 0.65
C ASP A 37 -13.24 10.00 -0.61
N TYR A 38 -12.30 10.09 -1.56
CA TYR A 38 -12.34 9.25 -2.78
C TYR A 38 -12.26 7.76 -2.47
N PHE A 39 -11.31 7.34 -1.63
CA PHE A 39 -11.14 5.94 -1.29
C PHE A 39 -12.28 5.41 -0.43
N GLU A 40 -12.83 6.22 0.48
CA GLU A 40 -13.99 5.86 1.28
C GLU A 40 -15.19 5.54 0.39
N VAL A 41 -15.52 6.40 -0.57
CA VAL A 41 -16.57 6.13 -1.56
C VAL A 41 -16.29 4.82 -2.30
N LYS A 42 -15.05 4.60 -2.77
CA LYS A 42 -14.70 3.38 -3.51
C LYS A 42 -14.75 2.11 -2.67
N ILE A 43 -14.41 2.19 -1.40
CA ILE A 43 -14.48 1.07 -0.46
C ILE A 43 -15.95 0.74 -0.15
N LEU A 44 -16.79 1.75 0.06
CA LEU A 44 -18.22 1.57 0.31
C LEU A 44 -18.99 1.03 -0.91
N GLU A 45 -18.50 1.25 -2.12
CA GLU A 45 -19.03 0.66 -3.35
C GLU A 45 -18.76 -0.86 -3.47
N ILE A 46 -17.91 -1.45 -2.60
CA ILE A 46 -17.61 -2.89 -2.62
C ILE A 46 -18.80 -3.66 -2.03
N THR A 47 -19.65 -4.20 -2.90
CA THR A 47 -20.88 -4.92 -2.51
C THR A 47 -20.65 -6.39 -2.16
N SER A 48 -19.49 -6.94 -2.50
CA SER A 48 -19.17 -8.35 -2.28
C SER A 48 -18.15 -8.49 -1.17
N ALA A 49 -18.29 -9.53 -0.33
CA ALA A 49 -17.33 -9.79 0.75
C ALA A 49 -15.89 -9.77 0.22
N VAL A 50 -14.99 -9.10 0.92
CA VAL A 50 -13.56 -8.97 0.60
C VAL A 50 -12.76 -9.20 1.88
N ASN A 51 -11.57 -9.77 1.76
CA ASN A 51 -10.70 -10.00 2.91
C ASN A 51 -9.60 -8.95 3.00
N LEU A 52 -9.03 -8.52 1.87
CA LEU A 52 -7.96 -7.54 1.82
C LEU A 52 -8.25 -6.49 0.74
N ILE A 53 -8.21 -5.22 1.11
CA ILE A 53 -8.24 -4.09 0.19
C ILE A 53 -6.82 -3.52 0.11
N VAL A 54 -6.33 -3.32 -1.12
CA VAL A 54 -5.01 -2.76 -1.39
C VAL A 54 -5.16 -1.40 -2.04
N LEU A 55 -4.60 -0.39 -1.37
CA LEU A 55 -4.50 0.98 -1.82
C LEU A 55 -3.10 1.23 -2.42
N PRO A 56 -2.96 2.25 -3.28
CA PRO A 56 -1.69 2.59 -3.91
C PRO A 56 -0.58 3.04 -2.93
N GLU A 57 0.62 3.22 -3.47
CA GLU A 57 1.69 3.95 -2.79
C GLU A 57 1.31 5.43 -2.59
N MET A 58 1.64 5.97 -1.42
CA MET A 58 1.36 7.35 -1.01
C MET A 58 -0.08 7.77 -1.32
N PHE A 59 -1.06 6.92 -0.98
CA PHE A 59 -2.42 7.03 -1.50
C PHE A 59 -3.11 8.36 -1.13
N THR A 60 -2.73 8.96 0.00
CA THR A 60 -3.28 10.25 0.47
C THR A 60 -2.70 11.47 -0.27
N SER A 61 -1.52 11.38 -0.85
CA SER A 61 -0.82 12.55 -1.42
C SER A 61 -0.49 12.43 -2.90
N GLY A 62 -0.43 11.21 -3.43
CA GLY A 62 0.39 10.92 -4.60
C GLY A 62 1.88 10.94 -4.25
N PHE A 63 2.70 10.42 -5.17
CA PHE A 63 4.14 10.33 -4.99
C PHE A 63 4.80 11.71 -5.02
N THR A 64 5.06 12.32 -3.85
CA THR A 64 5.56 13.70 -3.69
C THR A 64 6.93 13.76 -3.03
N MET A 65 7.73 14.76 -3.41
CA MET A 65 9.02 15.11 -2.78
C MET A 65 8.89 16.24 -1.74
N ASN A 66 7.67 16.66 -1.40
CA ASN A 66 7.37 17.69 -0.40
C ASN A 66 6.63 17.05 0.80
N PRO A 67 7.27 16.14 1.56
CA PRO A 67 6.60 15.37 2.60
C PRO A 67 5.94 16.25 3.67
N GLU A 68 6.52 17.41 3.98
CA GLU A 68 6.02 18.35 4.99
C GLU A 68 4.59 18.86 4.73
N ARG A 69 4.12 18.80 3.48
CA ARG A 69 2.77 19.25 3.10
C ARG A 69 1.68 18.22 3.39
N VAL A 70 2.06 16.96 3.52
CA VAL A 70 1.11 15.82 3.49
C VAL A 70 1.33 14.83 4.62
N VAL A 71 2.34 15.06 5.45
CA VAL A 71 2.77 14.11 6.47
C VAL A 71 1.73 13.90 7.56
N GLU A 72 1.66 12.67 8.03
CA GLU A 72 0.88 12.29 9.20
C GLU A 72 1.76 11.55 10.22
N ALA A 73 1.24 11.40 11.44
CA ALA A 73 1.82 10.55 12.47
C ALA A 73 1.09 9.19 12.53
N MET A 74 1.64 8.23 13.26
CA MET A 74 1.03 6.90 13.42
C MET A 74 -0.28 6.90 14.22
N ASP A 75 -0.61 8.01 14.89
CA ASP A 75 -1.90 8.29 15.54
C ASP A 75 -2.73 9.33 14.77
N GLY A 76 -2.33 9.64 13.54
CA GLY A 76 -2.95 10.65 12.69
C GLY A 76 -4.32 10.26 12.12
N VAL A 77 -4.94 11.21 11.42
CA VAL A 77 -6.31 11.10 10.88
C VAL A 77 -6.46 9.90 9.96
N THR A 78 -5.49 9.64 9.08
CA THR A 78 -5.54 8.51 8.15
C THR A 78 -5.44 7.16 8.87
N MET A 79 -4.70 7.06 9.98
CA MET A 79 -4.62 5.81 10.74
C MET A 79 -5.95 5.48 11.41
N LEU A 80 -6.56 6.48 12.06
CA LEU A 80 -7.88 6.35 12.67
C LEU A 80 -8.96 6.02 11.62
N TRP A 81 -8.89 6.67 10.45
CA TRP A 81 -9.78 6.42 9.32
C TRP A 81 -9.65 4.98 8.79
N LEU A 82 -8.41 4.49 8.58
CA LEU A 82 -8.18 3.10 8.16
C LEU A 82 -8.74 2.11 9.19
N GLN A 83 -8.46 2.33 10.49
CA GLN A 83 -8.96 1.45 11.56
C GLN A 83 -10.49 1.44 11.65
N ALA A 84 -11.15 2.57 11.41
CA ALA A 84 -12.61 2.63 11.37
C ALA A 84 -13.16 1.83 10.18
N LEU A 85 -12.56 1.97 8.99
CA LEU A 85 -12.98 1.26 7.80
C LEU A 85 -12.73 -0.25 7.88
N THR A 86 -11.59 -0.70 8.40
CA THR A 86 -11.29 -2.14 8.53
C THR A 86 -12.27 -2.82 9.48
N LYS A 87 -12.62 -2.16 10.59
CA LYS A 87 -13.62 -2.64 11.55
C LYS A 87 -15.02 -2.68 10.92
N ALA A 88 -15.44 -1.61 10.26
CA ALA A 88 -16.76 -1.52 9.65
C ALA A 88 -16.97 -2.55 8.53
N ASN A 89 -15.94 -2.84 7.74
CA ASN A 89 -16.02 -3.76 6.61
C ASN A 89 -15.54 -5.18 6.93
N ASN A 90 -15.06 -5.43 8.16
CA ASN A 90 -14.46 -6.70 8.58
C ASN A 90 -13.40 -7.25 7.59
N CYS A 91 -12.55 -6.37 7.08
CA CYS A 91 -11.49 -6.70 6.13
C CYS A 91 -10.21 -5.93 6.46
N ALA A 92 -9.05 -6.46 6.07
CA ALA A 92 -7.79 -5.76 6.19
C ALA A 92 -7.65 -4.70 5.07
N ILE A 93 -6.96 -3.60 5.37
CA ILE A 93 -6.61 -2.58 4.38
C ILE A 93 -5.11 -2.35 4.43
N THR A 94 -4.45 -2.28 3.26
CA THR A 94 -3.03 -1.96 3.16
C THR A 94 -2.75 -0.94 2.06
N GLY A 95 -1.72 -0.14 2.24
CA GLY A 95 -1.30 0.95 1.34
C GLY A 95 -0.17 1.72 2.00
N SER A 96 0.50 2.62 1.27
CA SER A 96 1.52 3.48 1.87
C SER A 96 1.11 4.95 1.94
N LEU A 97 1.67 5.66 2.91
CA LEU A 97 1.50 7.09 3.11
C LEU A 97 2.78 7.71 3.68
N VAL A 98 2.82 9.04 3.67
CA VAL A 98 3.94 9.78 4.24
C VAL A 98 3.77 9.86 5.76
N ILE A 99 4.68 9.25 6.50
CA ILE A 99 4.70 9.28 7.97
C ILE A 99 5.93 10.04 8.47
N LYS A 100 5.76 10.87 9.50
CA LYS A 100 6.87 11.44 10.26
C LYS A 100 7.02 10.73 11.59
N GLU A 101 8.22 10.24 11.84
CA GLU A 101 8.58 9.59 13.09
C GLU A 101 10.03 9.93 13.43
N GLU A 102 10.28 10.30 14.69
CA GLU A 102 11.63 10.66 15.18
C GLU A 102 12.35 11.72 14.32
N GLY A 103 11.59 12.66 13.77
CA GLY A 103 12.13 13.75 12.93
C GLY A 103 12.36 13.38 11.47
N ASN A 104 12.20 12.11 11.09
CA ASN A 104 12.41 11.59 9.75
C ASN A 104 11.09 11.39 9.00
N TYR A 105 11.13 11.49 7.67
CA TYR A 105 10.00 11.19 6.79
C TYR A 105 10.16 9.80 6.17
N TYR A 106 9.10 9.02 6.18
CA TYR A 106 9.06 7.68 5.61
C TYR A 106 7.93 7.54 4.60
N ASN A 107 8.21 6.82 3.52
CA ASN A 107 7.17 6.18 2.72
C ASN A 107 6.81 4.87 3.41
N ARG A 108 5.83 4.94 4.32
CA ARG A 108 5.47 3.85 5.22
C ARG A 108 4.26 3.13 4.69
N LEU A 109 4.40 1.84 4.37
CA LEU A 109 3.29 0.93 4.17
C LEU A 109 2.70 0.55 5.51
N VAL A 110 1.38 0.60 5.61
CA VAL A 110 0.64 0.07 6.76
C VAL A 110 -0.22 -1.10 6.32
N PHE A 111 -0.36 -2.09 7.19
CA PHE A 111 -1.30 -3.19 7.06
C PHE A 111 -2.20 -3.16 8.30
N VAL A 112 -3.42 -2.68 8.13
CA VAL A 112 -4.39 -2.50 9.22
C VAL A 112 -5.36 -3.67 9.21
N PHE A 113 -5.46 -4.37 10.35
CA PHE A 113 -6.29 -5.55 10.51
C PHE A 113 -7.74 -5.18 10.86
N PRO A 114 -8.70 -6.10 10.67
CA PRO A 114 -10.09 -5.91 11.15
C PRO A 114 -10.19 -5.68 12.67
N SER A 115 -9.22 -6.14 13.46
CA SER A 115 -9.16 -5.88 14.91
C SER A 115 -8.89 -4.40 15.22
N GLY A 116 -8.30 -3.66 14.27
CA GLY A 116 -7.73 -2.32 14.46
C GLY A 116 -6.24 -2.32 14.77
N ASP A 117 -5.63 -3.49 15.00
CA ASP A 117 -4.17 -3.60 15.08
C ASP A 117 -3.55 -3.23 13.73
N LEU A 118 -2.27 -2.87 13.75
CA LEU A 118 -1.53 -2.59 12.53
C LEU A 118 -0.10 -3.12 12.60
N GLN A 119 0.42 -3.44 11.42
CA GLN A 119 1.84 -3.64 11.17
C GLN A 119 2.28 -2.65 10.09
N PHE A 120 3.57 -2.31 10.04
CA PHE A 120 4.08 -1.37 9.05
C PHE A 120 5.45 -1.78 8.51
N TYR A 121 5.74 -1.28 7.31
CA TYR A 121 6.99 -1.45 6.59
C TYR A 121 7.41 -0.11 5.99
N ASP A 122 8.61 0.36 6.33
CA ASP A 122 9.21 1.53 5.70
C ASP A 122 9.93 1.12 4.43
N LYS A 123 9.65 1.83 3.32
CA LYS A 123 10.26 1.55 2.01
C LYS A 123 11.78 1.45 2.12
N ARG A 124 12.31 0.28 1.77
CA ARG A 124 13.75 0.01 1.79
C ARG A 124 14.45 0.76 0.67
N HIS A 125 14.00 0.59 -0.58
CA HIS A 125 14.68 1.16 -1.74
C HIS A 125 13.99 2.43 -2.21
N LEU A 126 14.55 3.58 -1.85
CA LEU A 126 14.06 4.88 -2.28
C LEU A 126 14.37 5.12 -3.77
N PHE A 127 13.44 5.72 -4.49
CA PHE A 127 13.53 5.98 -5.92
C PHE A 127 14.37 7.22 -6.22
N SER A 128 15.68 7.04 -6.28
CA SER A 128 16.67 8.12 -6.43
C SER A 128 16.55 8.94 -7.72
N LEU A 129 16.03 8.35 -8.80
CA LEU A 129 15.83 9.08 -10.07
C LEU A 129 14.82 10.22 -9.96
N ALA A 130 13.92 10.20 -8.95
CA ALA A 130 13.01 11.30 -8.64
C ALA A 130 13.44 12.11 -7.41
N GLY A 131 14.56 11.75 -6.76
CA GLY A 131 15.05 12.41 -5.55
C GLY A 131 14.39 11.96 -4.24
N GLU A 132 13.71 10.81 -4.21
CA GLU A 132 13.06 10.28 -2.98
C GLU A 132 14.09 10.09 -1.86
N ASP A 133 15.30 9.66 -2.21
CA ASP A 133 16.45 9.46 -1.31
C ASP A 133 17.00 10.74 -0.68
N LYS A 134 16.61 11.91 -1.18
CA LYS A 134 17.05 13.21 -0.65
C LYS A 134 16.13 13.76 0.43
N VAL A 135 14.89 13.27 0.50
CA VAL A 135 13.84 13.83 1.38
C VAL A 135 13.18 12.78 2.28
N TYR A 136 13.26 11.49 1.91
CA TYR A 136 12.78 10.37 2.74
C TYR A 136 13.93 9.55 3.31
N THR A 137 13.64 8.85 4.39
CA THR A 137 14.54 7.92 5.07
C THR A 137 14.23 6.49 4.65
N SER A 138 15.29 5.73 4.34
CA SER A 138 15.19 4.32 3.94
C SER A 138 14.84 3.45 5.15
N GLY A 139 13.85 2.57 5.00
CA GLY A 139 13.58 1.52 5.98
C GLY A 139 14.70 0.50 6.06
N ASN A 140 14.71 -0.32 7.12
CA ASN A 140 15.76 -1.33 7.34
C ASN A 140 15.22 -2.74 7.67
N GLN A 141 13.90 -2.91 7.72
CA GLN A 141 13.26 -4.19 8.01
C GLN A 141 12.39 -4.64 6.85
N LYS A 142 12.26 -5.95 6.67
CA LYS A 142 11.23 -6.57 5.85
C LYS A 142 10.22 -7.22 6.80
N ILE A 143 8.94 -7.14 6.48
CA ILE A 143 7.89 -7.76 7.29
C ILE A 143 7.20 -8.91 6.52
N VAL A 144 6.69 -9.88 7.26
CA VAL A 144 5.77 -10.90 6.77
C VAL A 144 4.53 -10.88 7.65
N VAL A 145 3.42 -10.44 7.06
CA VAL A 145 2.12 -10.31 7.72
C VAL A 145 1.40 -11.65 7.66
N ASN A 146 0.98 -12.17 8.80
CA ASN A 146 0.12 -13.35 8.84
C ASN A 146 -1.35 -12.93 8.86
N TYR A 147 -2.10 -13.23 7.81
CA TYR A 147 -3.51 -12.90 7.70
C TYR A 147 -4.32 -14.04 7.06
N LEU A 148 -5.32 -14.55 7.78
CA LEU A 148 -6.19 -15.66 7.32
C LEU A 148 -5.41 -16.92 6.85
N GLY A 149 -4.29 -17.22 7.50
CA GLY A 149 -3.41 -18.35 7.14
C GLY A 149 -2.46 -18.11 5.97
N TRP A 150 -2.44 -16.88 5.44
CA TRP A 150 -1.51 -16.42 4.42
C TRP A 150 -0.40 -15.60 5.05
N LYS A 151 0.85 -15.92 4.70
CA LYS A 151 2.03 -15.09 4.92
C LYS A 151 2.16 -14.13 3.75
N ILE A 152 1.90 -12.85 3.98
CA ILE A 152 1.91 -11.80 2.98
C ILE A 152 3.16 -10.94 3.20
N CYS A 153 3.99 -10.78 2.18
CA CYS A 153 5.12 -9.87 2.17
C CYS A 153 4.76 -8.61 1.36
N PRO A 154 4.35 -7.51 2.01
CA PRO A 154 4.05 -6.27 1.33
C PRO A 154 5.31 -5.41 1.13
N LEU A 155 5.53 -4.92 -0.08
CA LEU A 155 6.64 -4.08 -0.52
C LEU A 155 6.12 -2.85 -1.28
N ILE A 156 6.98 -1.85 -1.52
CA ILE A 156 6.58 -0.59 -2.15
C ILE A 156 7.37 -0.34 -3.44
N CYS A 157 6.66 -0.22 -4.56
CA CYS A 157 7.13 0.31 -5.85
C CYS A 157 8.54 -0.17 -6.22
N TYR A 158 9.54 0.70 -6.01
CA TYR A 158 10.92 0.53 -6.47
C TYR A 158 11.61 -0.70 -5.87
N ASP A 159 11.12 -1.22 -4.74
CA ASP A 159 11.54 -2.51 -4.18
C ASP A 159 11.45 -3.65 -5.21
N LEU A 160 10.52 -3.56 -6.18
CA LEU A 160 10.34 -4.53 -7.26
C LEU A 160 11.63 -4.78 -8.07
N ARG A 161 12.51 -3.78 -8.15
CA ARG A 161 13.76 -3.86 -8.92
C ARG A 161 14.91 -4.55 -8.18
N PHE A 162 14.70 -4.98 -6.93
CA PHE A 162 15.72 -5.58 -6.08
C PHE A 162 15.36 -7.03 -5.78
N PRO A 163 15.61 -7.97 -6.73
CA PRO A 163 15.13 -9.35 -6.64
C PRO A 163 15.67 -10.12 -5.44
N VAL A 164 16.84 -9.75 -4.91
CA VAL A 164 17.38 -10.34 -3.67
C VAL A 164 16.51 -9.97 -2.48
N PHE A 165 16.01 -8.73 -2.42
CA PHE A 165 15.14 -8.30 -1.32
C PHE A 165 13.77 -8.98 -1.38
N SER A 166 13.26 -9.13 -2.61
CA SER A 166 11.99 -9.78 -2.94
C SER A 166 12.10 -11.30 -3.08
N SER A 167 13.23 -11.89 -2.70
CA SER A 167 13.40 -13.34 -2.74
C SER A 167 12.68 -13.98 -1.55
N ASN A 168 12.13 -15.18 -1.77
CA ASN A 168 11.28 -15.84 -0.77
C ASN A 168 12.10 -16.65 0.26
N HIS A 169 13.00 -15.99 0.98
CA HIS A 169 13.77 -16.61 2.06
C HIS A 169 12.94 -16.75 3.35
N GLU A 170 11.85 -15.99 3.49
CA GLU A 170 10.99 -15.91 4.66
C GLU A 170 9.73 -16.78 4.55
N ASP A 171 9.66 -17.60 3.49
CA ASP A 171 8.58 -18.57 3.26
C ASP A 171 7.20 -17.91 3.25
N TYR A 172 7.05 -16.77 2.56
CA TYR A 172 5.77 -16.12 2.33
C TYR A 172 5.00 -16.78 1.18
N ASP A 173 3.67 -16.67 1.23
CA ASP A 173 2.75 -17.22 0.22
C ASP A 173 2.38 -16.18 -0.85
N LEU A 174 2.38 -14.90 -0.47
CA LEU A 174 1.98 -13.78 -1.32
C LEU A 174 3.01 -12.65 -1.21
N LEU A 175 3.61 -12.27 -2.34
CA LEU A 175 4.36 -11.02 -2.46
C LEU A 175 3.44 -9.94 -3.03
N LEU A 176 3.29 -8.82 -2.32
CA LEU A 176 2.39 -7.73 -2.70
C LEU A 176 3.20 -6.45 -2.92
N TYR A 177 2.95 -5.75 -4.02
CA TYR A 177 3.51 -4.42 -4.26
C TYR A 177 2.41 -3.37 -4.33
N VAL A 178 2.56 -2.29 -3.56
CA VAL A 178 1.79 -1.06 -3.74
C VAL A 178 2.64 -0.04 -4.49
N ASP A 179 2.06 0.69 -5.42
CA ASP A 179 2.82 1.50 -6.37
C ASP A 179 2.05 2.75 -6.82
N SER A 180 2.78 3.78 -7.27
CA SER A 180 2.32 5.01 -7.90
C SER A 180 2.94 5.18 -9.31
N TRP A 181 3.21 4.08 -10.01
CA TRP A 181 3.98 4.07 -11.26
C TRP A 181 3.33 4.88 -12.39
N ALA A 182 4.13 5.73 -13.04
CA ALA A 182 3.71 6.47 -14.23
C ALA A 182 3.59 5.55 -15.46
N LYS A 183 2.52 5.72 -16.25
CA LYS A 183 2.19 4.90 -17.44
C LYS A 183 3.32 4.67 -18.46
N ILE A 184 4.34 5.52 -18.49
CA ILE A 184 5.44 5.46 -19.47
C ILE A 184 6.37 4.25 -19.25
N ARG A 185 6.36 3.60 -18.07
CA ARG A 185 7.30 2.49 -17.75
C ARG A 185 6.63 1.13 -17.55
N ASN A 186 5.60 0.82 -18.34
CA ASN A 186 4.88 -0.47 -18.31
C ASN A 186 5.76 -1.70 -18.60
N ASN A 187 6.90 -1.54 -19.30
CA ASN A 187 7.81 -2.65 -19.63
C ASN A 187 8.53 -3.26 -18.40
N GLY A 188 8.34 -2.72 -17.19
CA GLY A 188 8.82 -3.33 -15.95
C GLY A 188 7.92 -4.43 -15.38
N PHE A 189 6.66 -4.53 -15.84
CA PHE A 189 5.69 -5.56 -15.41
C PHE A 189 5.51 -6.65 -16.47
N THR A 190 5.76 -6.34 -17.74
CA THR A 190 5.81 -7.31 -18.82
C THR A 190 7.27 -7.63 -19.08
N GLY A 191 7.68 -8.87 -18.83
CA GLY A 191 8.92 -9.37 -19.40
C GLY A 191 9.01 -9.01 -20.87
N ALA A 192 10.21 -8.64 -21.31
CA ALA A 192 10.51 -8.28 -22.68
C ALA A 192 9.80 -9.21 -23.68
N ASN A 193 9.05 -8.61 -24.60
CA ASN A 193 8.82 -9.08 -25.96
C ASN A 193 8.71 -7.86 -26.86
#